data_AF-A0A962REH3-F1
#
_entry.id   AF-A0A962REH3-F1
#
_cell.length_a   1.000
_cell.length_b   1.000
_cell.length_c   1.000
_cell.angle_alpha   90.00
_cell.angle_beta   90.00
_cell.angle_gamma   90.00
#
_symmetry.space_group_name_H-M   'P 1'
#
loop_
_entity.id
_entity.type
_entity.pdbx_description
1 polymer ?
#
loop_
_entity_poly.entity_id
_entity_poly.type
_entity_poly.pdbx_seq_one_letter_code
_entity_poly.pdbx_strand_id
1 'polypeptide(L)'
;MGEVAALLQEGRSLKHAGVPIRNYIGWRNRAARLQPAMAQAGLDPFRLSVHELEHDLSLLEELLALNDPGEAQSEAAADPAERAPFRIFVSHKMADDEALAGRLMRRLQSLSRQRVKVLRAQEIPGAADWQRWVEENVRSADMLLFLHTADSRDDRWLLYEAGLYRGSRDDRIHLVCLKNPNLSQPPPQLSRLQSYDATREGISRFCQDLLYEGTFTDGEKLNERLFSEQKADFEEAVDELVQAFSELEISTSYFRMRLEMGPIPSGHGGQLLQERLATTPVACNDATRALLGLPEGELQWAEVGAQFGERAPPWMGQMTDVIDKIETRRFFSQVLAPFETANGRKCYPVVSRIERLRERPRAVTIIFVEAEAENDAQAGRLALDRTPAPFATVIAMLDFARRFRWHVLSRYISELTGLGANTLDMSSKAEEIRLAVEQIEAEAAAEGFLDQAHVLVNFPGRLKAQVAALFETYTTQRQTLADALHGADREAIVACLRSIESTNKRFLRMALSRYAALVEELPPDDLGELPDRDPPALFASSLSSDRV
;
A
#
# COMPACT_ATOMS: atom_id res chain seq x y z
N MET A 1 -10.26 3.30 -53.43
CA MET A 1 -10.85 1.94 -53.38
C MET A 1 -10.15 0.98 -54.35
N GLY A 2 -10.01 1.30 -55.64
CA GLY A 2 -9.21 0.48 -56.59
C GLY A 2 -7.76 0.22 -56.16
N GLU A 3 -7.08 1.23 -55.60
CA GLU A 3 -5.71 1.07 -55.06
C GLU A 3 -5.64 0.16 -53.82
N VAL A 4 -6.70 0.12 -53.00
CA VAL A 4 -6.76 -0.72 -51.79
C VAL A 4 -6.95 -2.19 -52.17
N ALA A 5 -7.72 -2.47 -53.23
CA ALA A 5 -7.90 -3.81 -53.77
C ALA A 5 -6.61 -4.36 -54.40
N ALA A 6 -5.85 -3.53 -55.11
CA ALA A 6 -4.55 -3.91 -55.67
C ALA A 6 -3.52 -4.22 -54.57
N LEU A 7 -3.47 -3.41 -53.50
CA LEU A 7 -2.55 -3.61 -52.37
C LEU A 7 -2.84 -4.89 -51.56
N LEU A 8 -4.11 -5.28 -51.46
CA LEU A 8 -4.52 -6.51 -50.77
C LEU A 8 -4.25 -7.76 -51.62
N GLN A 9 -4.39 -7.69 -52.95
CA GLN A 9 -3.99 -8.79 -53.84
C GLN A 9 -2.48 -9.04 -53.83
N GLU A 10 -1.67 -8.03 -53.54
CA GLU A 10 -0.22 -8.14 -53.36
C GLU A 10 0.21 -8.55 -51.93
N GLY A 11 -0.72 -8.82 -51.02
CA GLY A 11 -0.41 -9.26 -49.65
C GLY A 11 0.23 -8.18 -48.75
N ARG A 12 0.08 -6.90 -49.09
CA ARG A 12 0.67 -5.79 -48.30
C ARG A 12 -0.28 -5.33 -47.20
N SER A 13 0.30 -4.95 -46.05
CA SER A 13 -0.44 -4.46 -44.88
C SER A 13 -1.06 -3.08 -45.11
N LEU A 14 -2.36 -2.95 -44.83
CA LEU A 14 -3.13 -1.70 -44.90
C LEU A 14 -2.57 -0.55 -44.04
N LYS A 15 -1.68 -0.83 -43.08
CA LYS A 15 -1.00 0.20 -42.27
C LYS A 15 -0.14 1.16 -43.09
N HIS A 16 0.30 0.80 -44.29
CA HIS A 16 1.14 1.65 -45.14
C HIS A 16 0.33 2.54 -46.10
N ALA A 17 -0.99 2.36 -46.20
CA ALA A 17 -1.84 3.02 -47.20
C ALA A 17 -2.63 4.23 -46.68
N GLY A 18 -2.41 4.67 -45.43
CA GLY A 18 -3.02 5.88 -44.88
C GLY A 18 -4.55 5.84 -44.70
N VAL A 19 -5.18 4.66 -44.73
CA VAL A 19 -6.64 4.54 -44.58
C VAL A 19 -7.04 4.76 -43.11
N PRO A 20 -7.99 5.68 -42.81
CA PRO A 20 -8.38 5.98 -41.43
C PRO A 20 -8.99 4.76 -40.72
N ILE A 21 -8.38 4.35 -39.60
CA ILE A 21 -8.78 3.21 -38.74
C ILE A 21 -10.26 3.25 -38.33
N ARG A 22 -10.86 4.45 -38.26
CA ARG A 22 -12.26 4.67 -37.86
C ARG A 22 -13.27 4.00 -38.80
N ASN A 23 -12.96 3.93 -40.10
CA ASN A 23 -13.85 3.32 -41.09
C ASN A 23 -13.83 1.78 -41.01
N TYR A 24 -12.70 1.20 -40.59
CA TYR A 24 -12.55 -0.25 -40.44
C TYR A 24 -13.31 -0.80 -39.23
N ILE A 25 -13.33 -0.07 -38.11
CA ILE A 25 -14.05 -0.47 -36.89
C ILE A 25 -15.56 -0.41 -37.11
N GLY A 26 -16.06 0.65 -37.75
CA GLY A 26 -17.49 0.79 -38.07
C GLY A 26 -18.00 -0.26 -39.06
N TRP A 27 -17.14 -0.75 -39.95
CA TRP A 27 -17.46 -1.83 -40.88
C TRP A 27 -17.49 -3.20 -40.18
N ARG A 28 -16.46 -3.50 -39.37
CA ARG A 28 -16.36 -4.77 -38.63
C ARG A 28 -17.54 -4.97 -37.66
N ASN A 29 -17.99 -3.90 -37.01
CA ASN A 29 -19.13 -3.96 -36.10
C ASN A 29 -20.47 -4.16 -36.82
N ARG A 30 -20.62 -3.65 -38.06
CA ARG A 30 -21.82 -3.90 -38.88
C ARG A 30 -21.86 -5.33 -39.41
N ALA A 31 -20.75 -5.83 -39.95
CA ALA A 31 -20.64 -7.22 -40.41
C ALA A 31 -20.90 -8.24 -39.29
N ALA A 32 -20.43 -7.97 -38.06
CA ALA A 32 -20.67 -8.83 -36.90
C ALA A 32 -22.15 -8.89 -36.49
N ARG A 33 -22.92 -7.80 -36.66
CA ARG A 33 -24.36 -7.78 -36.33
C ARG A 33 -25.20 -8.59 -37.32
N LEU A 34 -24.77 -8.67 -38.58
CA LEU A 34 -25.52 -9.31 -39.67
C LEU A 34 -25.10 -10.76 -39.94
N GLN A 35 -24.06 -11.24 -39.25
CA GLN A 35 -23.53 -12.60 -39.37
C GLN A 35 -24.58 -13.71 -39.22
N PRO A 36 -25.57 -13.62 -38.31
CA PRO A 36 -26.63 -14.64 -38.20
C PRO A 36 -27.57 -14.68 -39.41
N ALA A 37 -27.92 -13.51 -39.96
CA ALA A 37 -28.81 -13.39 -41.12
C ALA A 37 -28.10 -13.85 -42.41
N MET A 38 -26.83 -13.52 -42.59
CA MET A 38 -26.01 -13.99 -43.71
C MET A 38 -25.82 -15.52 -43.68
N ALA A 39 -25.64 -16.10 -42.49
CA ALA A 39 -25.54 -17.55 -42.33
C ALA A 39 -26.85 -18.27 -42.69
N GLN A 40 -28.01 -17.69 -42.34
CA GLN A 40 -29.32 -18.21 -42.74
C GLN A 40 -29.56 -18.10 -44.26
N ALA A 41 -29.00 -17.08 -44.90
CA ALA A 41 -29.06 -16.89 -46.36
C ALA A 41 -28.03 -17.72 -47.14
N GLY A 42 -27.16 -18.48 -46.47
CA GLY A 42 -26.11 -19.28 -47.11
C GLY A 42 -24.96 -18.45 -47.72
N LEU A 43 -24.80 -17.20 -47.30
CA LEU A 43 -23.76 -16.29 -47.79
C LEU A 43 -22.49 -16.41 -46.93
N ASP A 44 -21.34 -16.60 -47.59
CA ASP A 44 -20.03 -16.60 -46.92
C ASP A 44 -19.44 -15.17 -46.92
N PRO A 45 -19.36 -14.50 -45.74
CA PRO A 45 -18.89 -13.11 -45.66
C PRO A 45 -17.42 -12.93 -46.08
N PHE A 46 -16.65 -14.00 -46.23
CA PHE A 46 -15.24 -13.96 -46.63
C PHE A 46 -14.99 -14.19 -48.12
N ARG A 47 -16.04 -14.47 -48.92
CA ARG A 47 -15.93 -14.72 -50.37
C ARG A 47 -16.46 -13.62 -51.28
N LEU A 48 -17.17 -12.63 -50.73
CA LEU A 48 -17.77 -11.55 -51.50
C LEU A 48 -16.80 -10.37 -51.65
N SER A 49 -16.73 -9.79 -52.85
CA SER A 49 -16.02 -8.52 -53.02
C SER A 49 -16.78 -7.40 -52.30
N VAL A 50 -16.08 -6.34 -51.88
CA VAL A 50 -16.67 -5.20 -51.15
C VAL A 50 -17.87 -4.58 -51.90
N HIS A 51 -17.86 -4.65 -53.24
CA HIS A 51 -18.92 -4.10 -54.08
C HIS A 51 -20.17 -5.00 -54.14
N GLU A 52 -20.00 -6.32 -54.04
CA GLU A 52 -21.11 -7.29 -53.95
C GLU A 52 -21.76 -7.25 -52.57
N LEU A 53 -20.95 -7.05 -51.51
CA LEU A 53 -21.44 -6.89 -50.13
C LEU A 53 -22.32 -5.65 -49.93
N GLU A 54 -22.00 -4.50 -50.53
CA GLU A 54 -22.83 -3.29 -50.37
C GLU A 54 -24.20 -3.42 -51.04
N HIS A 55 -24.28 -4.07 -52.20
CA HIS A 55 -25.55 -4.32 -52.89
C HIS A 55 -26.42 -5.32 -52.10
N ASP A 56 -25.82 -6.39 -51.58
CA ASP A 56 -26.55 -7.43 -50.85
C ASP A 56 -26.95 -7.01 -49.42
N LEU A 57 -26.18 -6.12 -48.77
CA LEU A 57 -26.52 -5.54 -47.47
C LEU A 57 -27.76 -4.63 -47.55
N SER A 58 -27.87 -3.81 -48.60
CA SER A 58 -29.06 -2.98 -48.84
C SER A 58 -30.31 -3.84 -49.04
N LEU A 59 -30.17 -4.99 -49.72
CA LEU A 59 -31.26 -5.91 -50.01
C LEU A 59 -31.70 -6.69 -48.77
N LEU A 60 -30.75 -7.04 -47.89
CA LEU A 60 -31.00 -7.67 -46.59
C LEU A 60 -31.69 -6.72 -45.60
N GLU A 61 -31.33 -5.45 -45.60
CA GLU A 61 -32.01 -4.42 -44.78
C GLU A 61 -33.44 -4.18 -45.27
N GLU A 62 -33.68 -4.20 -46.59
CA GLU A 62 -35.01 -4.08 -47.18
C GLU A 62 -35.89 -5.32 -46.92
N LEU A 63 -35.32 -6.53 -46.95
CA LEU A 63 -36.01 -7.78 -46.59
C LEU A 63 -36.34 -7.89 -45.10
N LEU A 64 -35.49 -7.33 -44.22
CA LEU A 64 -35.77 -7.24 -42.78
C LEU A 64 -36.88 -6.23 -42.50
N ALA A 65 -36.97 -5.14 -43.26
CA ALA A 65 -38.07 -4.18 -43.16
C ALA A 65 -39.41 -4.73 -43.67
N LEU A 66 -39.39 -5.69 -44.61
CA LEU A 66 -40.59 -6.34 -45.15
C LEU A 66 -41.14 -7.48 -44.28
N ASN A 67 -40.36 -7.97 -43.32
CA ASN A 67 -40.73 -9.06 -42.41
C ASN A 67 -41.13 -8.59 -41.01
N ASP A 68 -41.34 -7.29 -40.80
CA ASP A 68 -41.83 -6.74 -39.54
C ASP A 68 -43.38 -6.79 -39.52
N PRO A 69 -44.00 -7.77 -38.83
CA PRO A 69 -45.44 -7.88 -38.82
C PRO A 69 -46.01 -6.93 -37.76
N GLY A 70 -46.27 -5.69 -38.19
CA GLY A 70 -47.32 -4.84 -37.63
C GLY A 70 -47.22 -4.47 -36.15
N GLU A 71 -46.74 -3.26 -35.89
CA GLU A 71 -47.25 -2.38 -34.84
C GLU A 71 -48.77 -2.20 -34.99
N ALA A 72 -49.56 -3.04 -34.33
CA ALA A 72 -50.91 -2.74 -33.87
C ALA A 72 -51.49 -3.94 -33.09
N GLN A 73 -50.90 -4.25 -31.93
CA GLN A 73 -51.59 -5.10 -30.94
C GLN A 73 -51.53 -4.45 -29.56
N SER A 74 -52.70 -3.91 -29.19
CA SER A 74 -53.32 -4.04 -27.89
C SER A 74 -52.42 -3.82 -26.67
N GLU A 75 -52.48 -2.61 -26.14
CA GLU A 75 -52.07 -2.19 -24.80
C GLU A 75 -52.96 -2.84 -23.71
N ALA A 76 -53.10 -4.16 -23.77
CA ALA A 76 -53.66 -4.97 -22.70
C ALA A 76 -52.54 -5.15 -21.68
N ALA A 77 -52.75 -4.64 -20.46
CA ALA A 77 -51.82 -4.69 -19.35
C ALA A 77 -51.26 -6.12 -19.17
N ALA A 78 -50.05 -6.35 -19.70
CA ALA A 78 -49.25 -7.51 -19.36
C ALA A 78 -49.14 -7.56 -17.84
N ASP A 79 -49.33 -8.77 -17.28
CA ASP A 79 -49.22 -8.99 -15.85
C ASP A 79 -47.90 -8.37 -15.36
N PRO A 80 -47.90 -7.44 -14.38
CA PRO A 80 -46.68 -6.79 -13.91
C PRO A 80 -45.58 -7.76 -13.45
N ALA A 81 -45.91 -9.05 -13.29
CA ALA A 81 -44.97 -10.15 -13.06
C ALA A 81 -44.03 -10.48 -14.24
N GLU A 82 -44.31 -10.05 -15.48
CA GLU A 82 -43.50 -10.41 -16.66
C GLU A 82 -42.40 -9.39 -17.04
N ARG A 83 -42.36 -8.21 -16.41
CA ARG A 83 -41.32 -7.22 -16.73
C ARG A 83 -39.96 -7.62 -16.16
N ALA A 84 -38.91 -7.43 -16.96
CA ALA A 84 -37.55 -7.63 -16.50
C ALA A 84 -37.24 -6.70 -15.30
N PRO A 85 -36.53 -7.19 -14.27
CA PRO A 85 -36.21 -6.39 -13.10
C PRO A 85 -35.25 -5.25 -13.47
N PHE A 86 -35.43 -4.09 -12.84
CA PHE A 86 -34.56 -2.92 -12.98
C PHE A 86 -33.17 -3.22 -12.42
N ARG A 87 -32.13 -3.07 -13.24
CA ARG A 87 -30.77 -3.51 -12.91
C ARG A 87 -29.93 -2.36 -12.38
N ILE A 88 -29.38 -2.51 -11.18
CA ILE A 88 -28.47 -1.53 -10.58
C ILE A 88 -27.10 -2.18 -10.44
N PHE A 89 -26.08 -1.63 -11.08
CA PHE A 89 -24.69 -2.01 -10.79
C PHE A 89 -24.17 -1.15 -9.64
N VAL A 90 -23.70 -1.78 -8.56
CA VAL A 90 -23.14 -1.06 -7.40
C VAL A 90 -21.62 -1.09 -7.47
N SER A 91 -21.06 0.05 -7.86
CA SER A 91 -19.63 0.32 -7.91
C SER A 91 -19.13 0.72 -6.52
N HIS A 92 -18.18 -0.04 -5.97
CA HIS A 92 -17.69 0.10 -4.60
C HIS A 92 -16.26 -0.44 -4.48
N LYS A 93 -15.54 -0.12 -3.40
CA LYS A 93 -14.20 -0.68 -3.15
C LYS A 93 -14.34 -2.05 -2.49
N MET A 94 -13.83 -3.09 -3.16
CA MET A 94 -14.05 -4.47 -2.71
C MET A 94 -13.55 -4.76 -1.29
N ALA A 95 -12.41 -4.18 -0.88
CA ALA A 95 -11.85 -4.43 0.45
C ALA A 95 -12.61 -3.72 1.58
N ASP A 96 -13.17 -2.55 1.28
CA ASP A 96 -13.64 -1.62 2.30
C ASP A 96 -15.18 -1.58 2.38
N ASP A 97 -15.86 -1.71 1.25
CA ASP A 97 -17.29 -1.40 1.11
C ASP A 97 -18.18 -2.61 0.86
N GLU A 98 -17.61 -3.82 0.81
CA GLU A 98 -18.32 -5.07 0.48
C GLU A 98 -19.55 -5.28 1.36
N ALA A 99 -19.36 -5.18 2.68
CA ALA A 99 -20.42 -5.42 3.64
C ALA A 99 -21.57 -4.43 3.48
N LEU A 100 -21.25 -3.14 3.25
CA LEU A 100 -22.24 -2.10 2.98
C LEU A 100 -22.97 -2.37 1.66
N ALA A 101 -22.25 -2.68 0.58
CA ALA A 101 -22.86 -2.99 -0.71
C ALA A 101 -23.81 -4.21 -0.61
N GLY A 102 -23.47 -5.20 0.22
CA GLY A 102 -24.33 -6.34 0.53
C GLY A 102 -25.59 -5.97 1.31
N ARG A 103 -25.48 -5.12 2.35
CA ARG A 103 -26.64 -4.62 3.11
C ARG A 103 -27.57 -3.81 2.20
N LEU A 104 -27.01 -2.89 1.41
CA LEU A 104 -27.74 -2.09 0.43
C LEU A 104 -28.49 -2.95 -0.59
N MET A 105 -27.82 -3.95 -1.17
CA MET A 105 -28.45 -4.89 -2.10
C MET A 105 -29.69 -5.56 -1.49
N ARG A 106 -29.53 -6.16 -0.30
CA ARG A 106 -30.63 -6.87 0.37
C ARG A 106 -31.81 -5.96 0.66
N ARG A 107 -31.56 -4.74 1.14
CA ARG A 107 -32.61 -3.76 1.43
C ARG A 107 -33.31 -3.26 0.17
N LEU A 108 -32.58 -2.92 -0.90
CA LEU A 108 -33.19 -2.50 -2.17
C LEU A 108 -34.03 -3.61 -2.81
N GLN A 109 -33.56 -4.86 -2.77
CA GLN A 109 -34.32 -6.02 -3.29
C GLN A 109 -35.59 -6.28 -2.46
N SER A 110 -35.50 -6.21 -1.13
CA SER A 110 -36.64 -6.37 -0.24
C SER A 110 -37.67 -5.26 -0.42
N LEU A 111 -37.25 -4.00 -0.36
CA LEU A 111 -38.12 -2.83 -0.51
C LEU A 111 -38.73 -2.71 -1.91
N SER A 112 -38.08 -3.24 -2.95
CA SER A 112 -38.64 -3.26 -4.31
C SER A 112 -39.52 -4.47 -4.60
N ARG A 113 -39.73 -5.37 -3.64
CA ARG A 113 -40.41 -6.67 -3.84
C ARG A 113 -39.80 -7.46 -5.01
N GLN A 114 -38.47 -7.51 -5.06
CA GLN A 114 -37.66 -8.17 -6.08
C GLN A 114 -37.73 -7.55 -7.50
N ARG A 115 -38.31 -6.35 -7.64
CA ARG A 115 -38.32 -5.63 -8.94
C ARG A 115 -37.00 -4.93 -9.25
N VAL A 116 -36.10 -4.81 -8.27
CA VAL A 116 -34.72 -4.38 -8.47
C VAL A 116 -33.80 -5.58 -8.42
N LYS A 117 -32.91 -5.72 -9.41
CA LYS A 117 -31.77 -6.64 -9.38
C LYS A 117 -30.49 -5.84 -9.19
N VAL A 118 -29.78 -6.09 -8.10
CA VAL A 118 -28.50 -5.43 -7.85
C VAL A 118 -27.36 -6.35 -8.32
N LEU A 119 -26.41 -5.79 -9.07
CA LEU A 119 -25.23 -6.45 -9.60
C LEU A 119 -23.99 -5.90 -8.87
N ARG A 120 -23.08 -6.77 -8.43
CA ARG A 120 -21.85 -6.42 -7.70
C ARG A 120 -20.67 -7.25 -8.21
N ALA A 121 -19.47 -6.66 -8.23
CA ALA A 121 -18.25 -7.28 -8.76
C ALA A 121 -17.71 -8.51 -7.98
N GLN A 122 -18.44 -9.05 -7.01
CA GLN A 122 -18.05 -10.24 -6.24
C GLN A 122 -18.75 -11.52 -6.66
N GLU A 123 -19.84 -11.40 -7.43
CA GLU A 123 -20.59 -12.54 -7.95
C GLU A 123 -19.94 -13.08 -9.26
N ILE A 124 -18.63 -12.86 -9.41
CA ILE A 124 -17.87 -13.32 -10.57
C ILE A 124 -17.63 -14.82 -10.41
N PRO A 125 -18.14 -15.65 -11.33
CA PRO A 125 -17.85 -17.08 -11.31
C PRO A 125 -16.35 -17.31 -11.38
N GLY A 126 -15.80 -18.18 -10.53
CA GLY A 126 -14.40 -18.56 -10.60
C GLY A 126 -14.03 -19.05 -12.01
N ALA A 127 -12.87 -18.62 -12.52
CA ALA A 127 -12.36 -18.84 -13.88
C ALA A 127 -13.00 -18.02 -15.03
N ALA A 128 -13.93 -17.09 -14.75
CA ALA A 128 -14.37 -16.11 -15.74
C ALA A 128 -13.30 -15.00 -15.94
N ASP A 129 -13.26 -14.44 -17.16
CA ASP A 129 -12.56 -13.18 -17.41
C ASP A 129 -13.29 -12.06 -16.66
N TRP A 130 -12.83 -11.81 -15.44
CA TRP A 130 -13.44 -10.90 -14.47
C TRP A 130 -13.65 -9.50 -15.06
N GLN A 131 -12.71 -9.02 -15.90
CA GLN A 131 -12.81 -7.73 -16.55
C GLN A 131 -13.99 -7.72 -17.52
N ARG A 132 -14.08 -8.74 -18.38
CA ARG A 132 -15.19 -8.87 -19.33
C ARG A 132 -16.54 -8.98 -18.61
N TRP A 133 -16.60 -9.73 -17.51
CA TRP A 133 -17.81 -9.84 -16.69
C TRP A 133 -18.25 -8.48 -16.15
N VAL A 134 -17.32 -7.70 -15.57
CA VAL A 134 -17.62 -6.35 -15.08
C VAL A 134 -18.10 -5.49 -16.23
N GLU A 135 -17.45 -5.56 -17.40
CA GLU A 135 -17.87 -4.77 -18.54
C GLU A 135 -19.29 -5.09 -19.01
N GLU A 136 -19.63 -6.37 -19.11
CA GLU A 136 -20.97 -6.82 -19.52
C GLU A 136 -22.04 -6.43 -18.50
N ASN A 137 -21.75 -6.52 -17.20
CA ASN A 137 -22.70 -6.17 -16.14
C ASN A 137 -22.87 -4.66 -15.99
N VAL A 138 -21.80 -3.88 -16.12
CA VAL A 138 -21.88 -2.42 -16.13
C VAL A 138 -22.68 -1.93 -17.34
N ARG A 139 -22.42 -2.45 -18.55
CA ARG A 139 -23.16 -2.05 -19.77
C ARG A 139 -24.64 -2.44 -19.73
N SER A 140 -24.97 -3.56 -19.08
CA SER A 140 -26.34 -4.07 -19.01
C SER A 140 -27.16 -3.56 -17.82
N ALA A 141 -26.56 -2.78 -16.92
CA ALA A 141 -27.27 -2.15 -15.81
C ALA A 141 -28.05 -0.93 -16.28
N ASP A 142 -29.25 -0.73 -15.76
CA ASP A 142 -30.12 0.43 -16.03
C ASP A 142 -29.64 1.67 -15.26
N MET A 143 -29.02 1.45 -14.10
CA MET A 143 -28.45 2.48 -13.26
C MET A 143 -27.09 2.04 -12.72
N LEU A 144 -26.15 2.99 -12.64
CA LEU A 144 -24.88 2.83 -11.94
C LEU A 144 -24.90 3.59 -10.62
N LEU A 145 -24.68 2.88 -9.52
CA LEU A 145 -24.69 3.42 -8.16
C LEU A 145 -23.28 3.36 -7.57
N PHE A 146 -22.73 4.51 -7.21
CA PHE A 146 -21.44 4.65 -6.54
C PHE A 146 -21.59 4.72 -5.03
N LEU A 147 -20.83 3.91 -4.32
CA LEU A 147 -20.62 4.08 -2.88
C LEU A 147 -19.32 4.86 -2.66
N HIS A 148 -19.44 6.09 -2.14
CA HIS A 148 -18.30 6.91 -1.78
C HIS A 148 -18.20 7.02 -0.26
N THR A 149 -17.49 6.08 0.33
CA THR A 149 -17.45 5.83 1.79
C THR A 149 -16.30 6.53 2.49
N ALA A 150 -15.17 6.76 1.81
CA ALA A 150 -13.99 7.44 2.33
C ALA A 150 -13.24 8.27 1.26
N ASP A 151 -12.54 9.33 1.70
CA ASP A 151 -11.60 10.12 0.89
C ASP A 151 -10.27 9.37 0.69
N SER A 152 -10.36 8.20 0.05
CA SER A 152 -9.15 7.46 -0.33
C SER A 152 -8.64 7.97 -1.67
N ARG A 153 -7.32 8.04 -1.84
CA ARG A 153 -6.71 8.49 -3.11
C ARG A 153 -6.90 7.55 -4.31
N ASP A 154 -7.42 6.34 -4.14
CA ASP A 154 -7.56 5.37 -5.23
C ASP A 154 -9.02 5.12 -5.65
N ASP A 155 -9.59 6.08 -6.39
CA ASP A 155 -10.90 5.93 -7.03
C ASP A 155 -10.80 5.44 -8.48
N ARG A 156 -9.62 4.98 -8.93
CA ARG A 156 -9.38 4.65 -10.34
C ARG A 156 -10.35 3.59 -10.87
N TRP A 157 -10.67 2.60 -10.04
CA TRP A 157 -11.62 1.54 -10.40
C TRP A 157 -13.04 2.07 -10.57
N LEU A 158 -13.51 2.88 -9.61
CA LEU A 158 -14.82 3.53 -9.66
C LEU A 158 -14.94 4.42 -10.91
N LEU A 159 -13.89 5.21 -11.20
CA LEU A 159 -13.86 6.09 -12.38
C LEU A 159 -13.83 5.30 -13.70
N TYR A 160 -13.17 4.14 -13.73
CA TYR A 160 -13.18 3.25 -14.88
C TYR A 160 -14.60 2.74 -15.17
N GLU A 161 -15.30 2.22 -14.17
CA GLU A 161 -16.68 1.74 -14.29
C GLU A 161 -17.65 2.88 -14.67
N ALA A 162 -17.46 4.08 -14.11
CA ALA A 162 -18.21 5.28 -14.48
C ALA A 162 -18.07 5.62 -15.95
N GLY A 163 -16.81 5.64 -16.44
CA GLY A 163 -16.50 5.92 -17.82
C GLY A 163 -17.07 4.87 -18.77
N LEU A 164 -17.00 3.60 -18.38
CA LEU A 164 -17.53 2.50 -19.15
C LEU A 164 -19.05 2.55 -19.29
N TYR A 165 -19.77 2.78 -18.18
CA TYR A 165 -21.22 2.93 -18.18
C TYR A 165 -21.66 4.08 -19.07
N ARG A 166 -21.06 5.27 -18.88
CA ARG A 166 -21.33 6.45 -19.71
C ARG A 166 -21.06 6.20 -21.19
N GLY A 167 -19.95 5.53 -21.52
CA GLY A 167 -19.59 5.24 -22.91
C GLY A 167 -20.51 4.22 -23.61
N SER A 168 -21.35 3.52 -22.86
CA SER A 168 -22.28 2.51 -23.40
C SER A 168 -23.73 2.98 -23.56
N ARG A 169 -24.04 4.24 -23.21
CA ARG A 169 -25.39 4.79 -23.20
C ARG A 169 -25.47 6.00 -24.13
N ASP A 170 -26.48 6.02 -24.98
CA ASP A 170 -26.69 7.12 -25.93
C ASP A 170 -27.43 8.29 -25.26
N ASP A 171 -28.61 8.08 -24.64
CA ASP A 171 -29.50 9.23 -24.37
C ASP A 171 -30.05 9.42 -22.94
N ARG A 172 -29.79 8.53 -21.97
CA ARG A 172 -30.03 8.80 -20.52
C ARG A 172 -29.04 8.04 -19.66
N ILE A 173 -28.43 8.73 -18.70
CA ILE A 173 -27.36 8.19 -17.85
C ILE A 173 -27.81 8.33 -16.39
N HIS A 174 -28.30 7.24 -15.80
CA HIS A 174 -28.63 7.19 -14.38
C HIS A 174 -27.40 6.79 -13.59
N LEU A 175 -26.60 7.80 -13.24
CA LEU A 175 -25.36 7.61 -12.52
C LEU A 175 -25.45 8.43 -11.21
N VAL A 176 -25.55 7.70 -10.10
CA VAL A 176 -25.87 8.24 -8.78
C VAL A 176 -24.77 7.90 -7.78
N CYS A 177 -24.49 8.79 -6.84
CA CYS A 177 -23.52 8.57 -5.77
C CYS A 177 -24.21 8.63 -4.39
N LEU A 178 -24.02 7.60 -3.57
CA LEU A 178 -24.28 7.63 -2.13
C LEU A 178 -22.95 7.93 -1.42
N LYS A 179 -22.87 9.10 -0.79
CA LYS A 179 -21.64 9.63 -0.21
C LYS A 179 -21.74 9.61 1.31
N ASN A 180 -20.70 9.15 2.00
CA ASN A 180 -20.60 9.29 3.46
C ASN A 180 -20.71 10.79 3.85
N PRO A 181 -21.59 11.17 4.79
CA PRO A 181 -21.81 12.57 5.17
C PRO A 181 -20.54 13.27 5.70
N ASN A 182 -19.55 12.53 6.18
CA ASN A 182 -18.27 13.09 6.65
C ASN A 182 -17.39 13.59 5.49
N LEU A 183 -17.73 13.27 4.24
CA LEU A 183 -17.01 13.71 3.06
C LEU A 183 -17.62 15.00 2.52
N SER A 184 -16.79 16.04 2.38
CA SER A 184 -17.26 17.35 1.94
C SER A 184 -17.82 17.32 0.51
N GLN A 185 -17.19 16.57 -0.40
CA GLN A 185 -17.58 16.47 -1.80
C GLN A 185 -17.35 15.06 -2.35
N PRO A 186 -18.13 14.61 -3.36
CA PRO A 186 -17.76 13.42 -4.13
C PRO A 186 -16.45 13.65 -4.89
N PRO A 187 -15.82 12.60 -5.45
CA PRO A 187 -14.58 12.74 -6.21
C PRO A 187 -14.75 13.81 -7.29
N PRO A 188 -13.78 14.70 -7.54
CA PRO A 188 -13.96 15.84 -8.45
C PRO A 188 -14.46 15.47 -9.85
N GLN A 189 -14.06 14.29 -10.36
CA GLN A 189 -14.49 13.73 -11.64
C GLN A 189 -15.98 13.35 -11.65
N LEU A 190 -16.54 13.12 -10.46
CA LEU A 190 -17.91 12.72 -10.15
C LEU A 190 -18.74 13.88 -9.56
N SER A 191 -18.17 15.09 -9.42
CA SER A 191 -18.84 16.29 -8.87
C SER A 191 -20.11 16.74 -9.60
N ARG A 192 -20.27 16.36 -10.87
CA ARG A 192 -21.45 16.69 -11.68
C ARG A 192 -22.58 15.68 -11.58
N LEU A 193 -22.43 14.66 -10.75
CA LEU A 193 -23.40 13.59 -10.60
C LEU A 193 -24.47 13.94 -9.58
N GLN A 194 -25.61 13.27 -9.70
CA GLN A 194 -26.61 13.27 -8.65
C GLN A 194 -26.05 12.52 -7.45
N SER A 195 -25.89 13.21 -6.33
CA SER A 195 -25.35 12.66 -5.10
C SER A 195 -26.34 12.82 -3.95
N TYR A 196 -26.44 11.79 -3.12
CA TYR A 196 -27.13 11.83 -1.85
C TYR A 196 -26.11 11.63 -0.74
N ASP A 197 -26.18 12.45 0.30
CA ASP A 197 -25.45 12.18 1.53
C ASP A 197 -26.08 10.98 2.23
N ALA A 198 -25.27 10.10 2.80
CA ALA A 198 -25.73 8.91 3.50
C ALA A 198 -26.26 9.23 4.92
N THR A 199 -26.98 10.36 5.04
CA THR A 199 -27.79 10.68 6.21
C THR A 199 -29.14 9.98 6.12
N ARG A 200 -29.92 10.00 7.20
CA ARG A 200 -31.29 9.47 7.20
C ARG A 200 -32.13 10.12 6.10
N GLU A 201 -32.03 11.43 5.94
CA GLU A 201 -32.78 12.19 4.95
C GLU A 201 -32.33 11.84 3.52
N GLY A 202 -31.02 11.76 3.28
CA GLY A 202 -30.48 11.48 1.96
C GLY A 202 -30.73 10.05 1.49
N ILE A 203 -30.57 9.05 2.37
CA ILE A 203 -30.93 7.66 2.07
C ILE A 203 -32.44 7.51 1.88
N SER A 204 -33.26 8.16 2.72
CA SER A 204 -34.73 8.16 2.55
C SER A 204 -35.12 8.73 1.19
N ARG A 205 -34.55 9.88 0.82
CA ARG A 205 -34.83 10.55 -0.46
C ARG A 205 -34.36 9.69 -1.64
N PHE A 206 -33.17 9.11 -1.57
CA PHE A 206 -32.68 8.20 -2.61
C PHE A 206 -33.64 7.02 -2.84
N CYS A 207 -34.04 6.33 -1.77
CA CYS A 207 -34.97 5.21 -1.86
C CYS A 207 -36.35 5.65 -2.36
N GLN A 208 -36.84 6.82 -1.96
CA GLN A 208 -38.09 7.39 -2.46
C GLN A 208 -38.02 7.69 -3.97
N ASP A 209 -36.95 8.36 -4.42
CA ASP A 209 -36.73 8.73 -5.82
C ASP A 209 -36.66 7.49 -6.71
N LEU A 210 -35.97 6.44 -6.25
CA LEU A 210 -35.82 5.18 -6.97
C LEU A 210 -37.09 4.32 -6.95
N LEU A 211 -37.65 4.06 -5.77
CA LEU A 211 -38.66 3.03 -5.60
C LEU A 211 -40.09 3.55 -5.78
N TYR A 212 -40.36 4.80 -5.39
CA TYR A 212 -41.72 5.33 -5.32
C TYR A 212 -42.03 6.42 -6.34
N GLU A 213 -41.12 7.37 -6.56
CA GLU A 213 -41.33 8.46 -7.53
C GLU A 213 -40.99 8.03 -8.96
N GLY A 214 -40.12 7.03 -9.12
CA GLY A 214 -39.71 6.52 -10.43
C GLY A 214 -38.75 7.47 -11.17
N THR A 215 -37.97 8.25 -10.43
CA THR A 215 -37.04 9.26 -10.97
C THR A 215 -35.97 8.64 -11.88
N PHE A 216 -35.57 7.39 -11.61
CA PHE A 216 -34.54 6.66 -12.36
C PHE A 216 -35.11 5.61 -13.31
N THR A 217 -36.43 5.54 -13.44
CA THR A 217 -37.17 4.48 -14.14
C THR A 217 -38.21 5.09 -15.08
N ASP A 218 -37.94 6.31 -15.58
CA ASP A 218 -38.81 7.04 -16.50
C ASP A 218 -40.26 7.18 -15.99
N GLY A 219 -40.42 7.36 -14.68
CA GLY A 219 -41.71 7.51 -14.00
C GLY A 219 -42.36 6.20 -13.56
N GLU A 220 -41.76 5.04 -13.88
CA GLU A 220 -42.27 3.76 -13.40
C GLU A 220 -41.99 3.57 -11.91
N LYS A 221 -43.05 3.45 -11.12
CA LYS A 221 -42.93 3.17 -9.69
C LYS A 221 -42.57 1.70 -9.48
N LEU A 222 -41.38 1.45 -8.91
CA LEU A 222 -40.95 0.08 -8.60
C LEU A 222 -41.73 -0.50 -7.41
N ASN A 223 -42.18 0.34 -6.47
CA ASN A 223 -43.04 -0.05 -5.36
C ASN A 223 -44.00 1.09 -4.96
N GLU A 224 -45.23 1.06 -5.47
CA GLU A 224 -46.29 2.03 -5.13
C GLU A 224 -46.78 1.93 -3.68
N ARG A 225 -46.49 0.80 -3.02
CA ARG A 225 -46.98 0.49 -1.66
C ARG A 225 -45.92 0.74 -0.58
N LEU A 226 -44.77 1.33 -0.97
CA LEU A 226 -43.63 1.54 -0.09
C LEU A 226 -44.04 2.26 1.21
N PHE A 227 -44.80 3.36 1.10
CA PHE A 227 -45.21 4.16 2.26
C PHE A 227 -46.55 3.75 2.88
N SER A 228 -47.36 2.95 2.18
CA SER A 228 -48.68 2.52 2.67
C SER A 228 -48.63 1.20 3.43
N GLU A 229 -47.85 0.24 2.95
CA GLU A 229 -47.76 -1.12 3.51
C GLU A 229 -46.40 -1.42 4.13
N GLN A 230 -45.32 -0.83 3.61
CA GLN A 230 -43.93 -1.16 3.99
C GLN A 230 -43.21 -0.01 4.69
N LYS A 231 -43.94 0.91 5.33
CA LYS A 231 -43.35 2.08 5.97
C LYS A 231 -42.36 1.71 7.08
N ALA A 232 -42.70 0.72 7.91
CA ALA A 232 -41.83 0.25 8.99
C ALA A 232 -40.55 -0.39 8.43
N ASP A 233 -40.68 -1.28 7.45
CA ASP A 233 -39.53 -1.92 6.77
C ASP A 233 -38.64 -0.88 6.08
N PHE A 234 -39.24 0.16 5.49
CA PHE A 234 -38.53 1.28 4.88
C PHE A 234 -37.72 2.07 5.92
N GLU A 235 -38.34 2.45 7.05
CA GLU A 235 -37.66 3.18 8.11
C GLU A 235 -36.51 2.36 8.72
N GLU A 236 -36.73 1.06 8.97
CA GLU A 236 -35.69 0.15 9.45
C GLU A 236 -34.54 0.01 8.45
N ALA A 237 -34.85 -0.13 7.16
CA ALA A 237 -33.85 -0.23 6.11
C ALA A 237 -33.00 1.06 6.00
N VAL A 238 -33.64 2.23 6.12
CA VAL A 238 -32.94 3.52 6.16
C VAL A 238 -31.99 3.57 7.35
N ASP A 239 -32.45 3.20 8.55
CA ASP A 239 -31.62 3.19 9.76
C ASP A 239 -30.43 2.25 9.67
N GLU A 240 -30.63 1.03 9.18
CA GLU A 240 -29.52 0.08 8.99
C GLU A 240 -28.47 0.64 8.03
N LEU A 241 -28.90 1.27 6.92
CA LEU A 241 -27.97 1.81 5.94
C LEU A 241 -27.21 3.03 6.48
N VAL A 242 -27.89 3.95 7.19
CA VAL A 242 -27.24 5.08 7.87
C VAL A 242 -26.18 4.56 8.85
N GLN A 243 -26.56 3.58 9.67
CA GLN A 243 -25.65 2.96 10.63
C GLN A 243 -24.47 2.30 9.92
N ALA A 244 -24.70 1.54 8.84
CA ALA A 244 -23.64 0.90 8.07
C ALA A 244 -22.66 1.92 7.44
N PHE A 245 -23.13 3.07 6.98
CA PHE A 245 -22.25 4.15 6.51
C PHE A 245 -21.44 4.78 7.65
N SER A 246 -22.01 4.91 8.84
CA SER A 246 -21.29 5.44 10.02
C SER A 246 -20.22 4.48 10.55
N GLU A 247 -20.44 3.16 10.43
CA GLU A 247 -19.47 2.12 10.80
C GLU A 247 -18.24 2.11 9.88
N LEU A 248 -18.40 2.60 8.65
CA LEU A 248 -17.32 2.73 7.66
C LEU A 248 -16.51 4.02 7.82
N GLU A 249 -16.47 4.60 9.01
CA GLU A 249 -15.50 5.63 9.34
C GLU A 249 -14.10 4.98 9.33
N ILE A 250 -13.55 4.82 8.12
CA ILE A 250 -12.18 4.39 7.90
C ILE A 250 -11.33 5.52 8.44
N SER A 251 -11.01 5.42 9.74
CA SER A 251 -9.86 6.12 10.27
C SER A 251 -8.68 5.55 9.49
N THR A 252 -8.23 6.29 8.49
CA THR A 252 -6.88 6.07 7.98
C THR A 252 -6.00 6.45 9.16
N SER A 253 -5.65 5.46 9.97
CA SER A 253 -4.63 5.59 10.99
C SER A 253 -3.31 5.75 10.27
N TYR A 254 -3.09 6.95 9.72
CA TYR A 254 -1.74 7.37 9.42
C TYR A 254 -0.95 7.16 10.71
N PHE A 255 0.25 6.60 10.59
CA PHE A 255 1.17 6.55 11.72
C PHE A 255 1.13 7.90 12.43
N ARG A 256 0.81 7.87 13.73
CA ARG A 256 0.47 9.07 14.51
C ARG A 256 1.52 10.15 14.34
N MET A 257 2.77 9.79 14.11
CA MET A 257 3.86 10.71 13.83
C MET A 257 4.37 10.49 12.40
N ARG A 258 4.03 11.41 11.49
CA ARG A 258 4.44 11.41 10.08
C ARG A 258 5.03 12.76 9.66
N LEU A 259 6.13 12.70 8.92
CA LEU A 259 6.76 13.80 8.20
C LEU A 259 6.88 13.42 6.72
N GLU A 260 6.44 14.30 5.83
CA GLU A 260 6.58 14.17 4.38
C GLU A 260 7.48 15.30 3.87
N MET A 261 8.57 14.91 3.22
CA MET A 261 9.50 15.82 2.59
C MET A 261 9.29 15.77 1.08
N GLY A 262 8.78 16.85 0.50
CA GLY A 262 8.55 16.96 -0.93
C GLY A 262 7.64 18.12 -1.35
N PRO A 263 7.64 18.52 -2.63
CA PRO A 263 8.42 17.93 -3.72
C PRO A 263 9.92 18.25 -3.62
N ILE A 264 10.78 17.22 -3.74
CA ILE A 264 12.24 17.36 -3.77
C ILE A 264 12.64 18.01 -5.09
N PRO A 265 13.27 19.20 -5.08
CA PRO A 265 13.67 19.88 -6.29
C PRO A 265 14.58 19.01 -7.15
N SER A 266 14.28 18.92 -8.45
CA SER A 266 15.20 18.29 -9.41
C SER A 266 16.47 19.12 -9.49
N GLY A 267 17.63 18.50 -9.33
CA GLY A 267 18.90 19.21 -9.47
C GLY A 267 19.07 19.76 -10.89
N HIS A 268 19.29 21.07 -10.99
CA HIS A 268 19.76 21.74 -12.21
C HIS A 268 21.18 22.26 -11.93
N GLY A 269 22.16 21.84 -12.74
CA GLY A 269 23.48 22.48 -12.79
C GLY A 269 24.32 22.43 -11.51
N GLY A 270 24.81 21.26 -11.11
CA GLY A 270 25.88 21.14 -10.10
C GLY A 270 25.51 21.52 -8.67
N GLN A 271 24.26 21.92 -8.40
CA GLN A 271 23.78 22.25 -7.07
C GLN A 271 23.96 21.04 -6.12
N LEU A 272 24.53 21.29 -4.94
CA LEU A 272 24.75 20.26 -3.94
C LEU A 272 23.41 19.71 -3.45
N LEU A 273 23.33 18.40 -3.20
CA LEU A 273 22.11 17.76 -2.69
C LEU A 273 21.60 18.43 -1.41
N GLN A 274 22.51 18.85 -0.53
CA GLN A 274 22.18 19.55 0.71
C GLN A 274 21.44 20.88 0.48
N GLU A 275 21.84 21.65 -0.53
CA GLU A 275 21.18 22.93 -0.87
C GLU A 275 19.78 22.69 -1.45
N ARG A 276 19.62 21.65 -2.26
CA ARG A 276 18.31 21.23 -2.78
C ARG A 276 17.40 20.79 -1.64
N LEU A 277 17.91 19.95 -0.74
CA LEU A 277 17.16 19.46 0.40
C LEU A 277 16.78 20.60 1.35
N ALA A 278 17.67 21.54 1.64
CA ALA A 278 17.41 22.67 2.52
C ALA A 278 16.10 23.42 2.18
N THR A 279 15.82 23.63 0.89
CA THR A 279 14.62 24.32 0.39
C THR A 279 13.40 23.41 0.18
N THR A 280 13.52 22.11 0.46
CA THR A 280 12.44 21.15 0.20
C THR A 280 11.30 21.35 1.21
N PRO A 281 10.04 21.52 0.75
CA PRO A 281 8.90 21.66 1.65
C PRO A 281 8.70 20.42 2.52
N VAL A 282 8.27 20.64 3.75
CA VAL A 282 7.99 19.62 4.75
C VAL A 282 6.55 19.79 5.22
N ALA A 283 5.77 18.71 5.10
CA ALA A 283 4.45 18.60 5.71
C ALA A 283 4.50 17.58 6.84
N CYS A 284 3.95 17.92 8.01
CA CYS A 284 3.82 17.01 9.13
C CYS A 284 2.48 17.21 9.83
N ASN A 285 2.02 16.18 10.54
CA ASN A 285 0.85 16.32 11.41
C ASN A 285 1.21 16.92 12.78
N ASP A 286 0.20 17.30 13.56
CA ASP A 286 0.39 17.97 14.86
C ASP A 286 1.20 17.14 15.84
N ALA A 287 1.03 15.82 15.82
CA ALA A 287 1.79 14.92 16.68
C ALA A 287 3.29 14.89 16.33
N THR A 288 3.67 14.88 15.05
CA THR A 288 5.08 15.04 14.66
C THR A 288 5.60 16.44 14.95
N ARG A 289 4.77 17.47 14.76
CA ARG A 289 5.14 18.84 15.08
C ARG A 289 5.47 18.97 16.58
N ALA A 290 4.62 18.42 17.45
CA ALA A 290 4.86 18.34 18.88
C ALA A 290 6.09 17.49 19.23
N LEU A 291 6.27 16.34 18.57
CA LEU A 291 7.41 15.43 18.77
C LEU A 291 8.75 16.12 18.53
N LEU A 292 8.84 16.86 17.43
CA LEU A 292 10.07 17.50 16.97
C LEU A 292 10.22 18.96 17.46
N GLY A 293 9.20 19.50 18.14
CA GLY A 293 9.16 20.89 18.59
C GLY A 293 9.08 21.92 17.45
N LEU A 294 8.47 21.56 16.32
CA LEU A 294 8.42 22.42 15.13
C LEU A 294 7.36 23.54 15.27
N PRO A 295 7.58 24.74 14.68
CA PRO A 295 6.61 25.82 14.72
C PRO A 295 5.40 25.54 13.80
N GLU A 296 4.29 26.24 14.02
CA GLU A 296 3.14 26.19 13.12
C GLU A 296 3.42 26.82 11.74
N GLY A 297 2.67 26.40 10.70
CA GLY A 297 2.80 26.93 9.33
C GLY A 297 3.49 26.00 8.32
N GLU A 298 3.85 26.55 7.16
CA GLU A 298 4.64 25.85 6.13
C GLU A 298 6.09 25.72 6.60
N LEU A 299 6.69 24.55 6.42
CA LEU A 299 8.07 24.27 6.84
C LEU A 299 8.94 23.89 5.64
N GLN A 300 10.22 24.19 5.74
CA GLN A 300 11.28 23.68 4.88
C GLN A 300 12.22 22.76 5.67
N TRP A 301 12.91 21.86 4.99
CA TRP A 301 13.83 20.91 5.63
C TRP A 301 14.95 21.60 6.43
N ALA A 302 15.45 22.74 5.95
CA ALA A 302 16.43 23.54 6.69
C ALA A 302 15.91 24.01 8.05
N GLU A 303 14.62 24.36 8.13
CA GLU A 303 13.97 24.81 9.37
C GLU A 303 13.78 23.66 10.34
N VAL A 304 13.51 22.44 9.83
CA VAL A 304 13.53 21.21 10.65
C VAL A 304 14.91 20.99 11.26
N GLY A 305 15.99 21.19 10.49
CA GLY A 305 17.35 21.12 11.00
C GLY A 305 17.69 22.22 12.01
N ALA A 306 17.26 23.46 11.74
CA ALA A 306 17.50 24.60 12.61
C ALA A 306 16.87 24.44 14.00
N GLN A 307 15.74 23.74 14.10
CA GLN A 307 15.07 23.42 15.37
C GLN A 307 15.97 22.65 16.35
N PHE A 308 16.91 21.85 15.84
CA PHE A 308 17.86 21.10 16.68
C PHE A 308 19.19 21.84 16.91
N GLY A 309 19.43 22.95 16.20
CA GLY A 309 20.67 23.72 16.28
C GLY A 309 21.91 22.87 16.02
N GLU A 310 22.97 23.08 16.83
CA GLU A 310 24.20 22.29 16.77
C GLU A 310 24.00 20.84 17.23
N ARG A 311 22.87 20.51 17.86
CA ARG A 311 22.52 19.17 18.35
C ARG A 311 21.59 18.44 17.39
N ALA A 312 21.74 18.68 16.08
CA ALA A 312 21.00 17.96 15.06
C ALA A 312 21.15 16.44 15.25
N PRO A 313 20.04 15.70 15.40
CA PRO A 313 20.11 14.27 15.63
C PRO A 313 20.71 13.57 14.40
N PRO A 314 21.49 12.48 14.57
CA PRO A 314 22.24 11.87 13.47
C PRO A 314 21.38 11.44 12.27
N TRP A 315 20.10 11.13 12.49
CA TRP A 315 19.18 10.73 11.42
C TRP A 315 18.94 11.83 10.38
N MET A 316 19.06 13.11 10.75
CA MET A 316 18.94 14.23 9.81
C MET A 316 20.06 14.19 8.76
N GLY A 317 21.29 13.89 9.20
CA GLY A 317 22.42 13.68 8.30
C GLY A 317 22.24 12.42 7.44
N GLN A 318 21.76 11.33 8.04
CA GLN A 318 21.47 10.08 7.33
C GLN A 318 20.36 10.24 6.29
N MET A 319 19.40 11.14 6.47
CA MET A 319 18.38 11.42 5.45
C MET A 319 19.01 11.92 4.15
N THR A 320 20.05 12.76 4.23
CA THR A 320 20.76 13.21 3.03
C THR A 320 21.40 12.03 2.29
N ASP A 321 22.05 11.13 3.02
CA ASP A 321 22.65 9.90 2.47
C ASP A 321 21.58 8.94 1.90
N VAL A 322 20.42 8.83 2.55
CA VAL A 322 19.29 8.05 2.03
C VAL A 322 18.78 8.62 0.72
N ILE A 323 18.60 9.95 0.60
CA ILE A 323 18.18 10.56 -0.66
C ILE A 323 19.22 10.35 -1.75
N ASP A 324 20.52 10.53 -1.45
CA ASP A 324 21.60 10.25 -2.41
C ASP A 324 21.57 8.79 -2.89
N LYS A 325 21.41 7.83 -1.97
CA LYS A 325 21.28 6.40 -2.28
C LYS A 325 20.04 6.11 -3.11
N ILE A 326 18.92 6.79 -2.85
CA ILE A 326 17.69 6.66 -3.65
C ILE A 326 17.92 7.19 -5.08
N GLU A 327 18.58 8.35 -5.23
CA GLU A 327 18.93 8.93 -6.54
C GLU A 327 19.90 8.02 -7.32
N THR A 328 20.85 7.39 -6.63
CA THR A 328 21.87 6.51 -7.21
C THR A 328 21.46 5.03 -7.29
N ARG A 329 20.22 4.70 -6.94
CA ARG A 329 19.66 3.32 -6.92
C ARG A 329 20.45 2.34 -6.06
N ARG A 330 21.05 2.82 -4.98
CA ARG A 330 21.77 2.00 -4.00
C ARG A 330 20.83 1.56 -2.88
N PHE A 331 21.17 0.43 -2.26
CA PHE A 331 20.49 -0.02 -1.04
C PHE A 331 20.75 0.96 0.10
N PHE A 332 19.73 1.20 0.92
CA PHE A 332 19.80 2.02 2.12
C PHE A 332 18.99 1.35 3.24
N SER A 333 19.29 1.70 4.50
CA SER A 333 18.50 1.27 5.65
C SER A 333 17.22 2.11 5.73
N GLN A 334 16.06 1.47 5.85
CA GLN A 334 14.81 2.18 6.07
C GLN A 334 14.73 2.77 7.48
N VAL A 335 15.37 2.13 8.46
CA VAL A 335 15.43 2.61 9.85
C VAL A 335 16.67 3.48 10.01
N LEU A 336 16.47 4.70 10.49
CA LEU A 336 17.52 5.68 10.73
C LEU A 336 17.95 5.65 12.21
N ALA A 337 19.01 6.41 12.51
CA ALA A 337 19.54 6.55 13.85
C ALA A 337 18.44 7.03 14.81
N PRO A 338 18.29 6.40 15.97
CA PRO A 338 17.32 6.88 16.95
C PRO A 338 17.73 8.26 17.48
N PHE A 339 16.75 8.98 18.01
CA PHE A 339 16.97 10.19 18.78
C PHE A 339 16.09 10.20 20.03
N GLU A 340 16.47 11.00 21.01
CA GLU A 340 15.66 11.27 22.19
C GLU A 340 14.88 12.56 21.99
N THR A 341 13.58 12.50 22.27
CA THR A 341 12.66 13.64 22.25
C THR A 341 12.86 14.51 23.49
N ALA A 342 12.26 15.71 23.52
CA ALA A 342 12.31 16.60 24.68
C ALA A 342 11.74 15.99 25.97
N ASN A 343 10.86 14.99 25.86
CA ASN A 343 10.32 14.24 27.00
C ASN A 343 11.11 12.96 27.34
N GLY A 344 12.31 12.78 26.76
CA GLY A 344 13.20 11.64 27.03
C GLY A 344 12.76 10.32 26.39
N ARG A 345 11.79 10.34 25.47
CA ARG A 345 11.38 9.14 24.74
C ARG A 345 12.32 8.90 23.56
N LYS A 346 12.75 7.65 23.38
CA LYS A 346 13.54 7.26 22.22
C LYS A 346 12.62 7.05 21.03
N CYS A 347 12.94 7.64 19.89
CA CYS A 347 12.17 7.50 18.65
C CYS A 347 13.06 7.00 17.52
N TYR A 348 12.52 6.12 16.69
CA TYR A 348 13.14 5.61 15.47
C TYR A 348 12.46 6.24 14.24
N PRO A 349 13.17 7.09 13.49
CA PRO A 349 12.68 7.54 12.19
C PRO A 349 12.78 6.38 11.18
N VAL A 350 11.69 6.12 10.46
CA VAL A 350 11.60 5.07 9.45
C VAL A 350 11.12 5.65 8.14
N VAL A 351 11.89 5.44 7.08
CA VAL A 351 11.52 5.79 5.70
C VAL A 351 10.45 4.81 5.23
N SER A 352 9.18 5.23 5.33
CA SER A 352 8.03 4.36 5.07
C SER A 352 7.59 4.37 3.60
N ARG A 353 7.80 5.49 2.91
CA ARG A 353 7.37 5.65 1.52
C ARG A 353 8.31 6.56 0.73
N ILE A 354 8.54 6.18 -0.52
CA ILE A 354 9.27 7.00 -1.49
C ILE A 354 8.39 7.14 -2.73
N GLU A 355 7.97 8.36 -3.03
CA GLU A 355 7.31 8.66 -4.29
C GLU A 355 8.36 8.98 -5.35
N ARG A 356 8.24 8.37 -6.53
CA ARG A 356 9.15 8.61 -7.65
C ARG A 356 8.41 9.18 -8.85
N LEU A 357 9.03 10.13 -9.52
CA LEU A 357 8.60 10.62 -10.83
C LEU A 357 9.75 10.42 -11.82
N ARG A 358 9.54 9.58 -12.84
CA ARG A 358 10.58 9.20 -13.81
C ARG A 358 11.88 8.76 -13.12
N GLU A 359 11.73 7.83 -12.17
CA GLU A 359 12.83 7.22 -11.39
C GLU A 359 13.57 8.14 -10.40
N ARG A 360 13.27 9.44 -10.38
CA ARG A 360 13.81 10.37 -9.38
C ARG A 360 12.90 10.45 -8.15
N PRO A 361 13.46 10.56 -6.93
CA PRO A 361 12.64 10.80 -5.75
C PRO A 361 11.93 12.14 -5.88
N ARG A 362 10.60 12.10 -5.77
CA ARG A 362 9.74 13.28 -5.73
C ARG A 362 9.39 13.65 -4.30
N ALA A 363 9.07 12.66 -3.47
CA ALA A 363 8.76 12.87 -2.07
C ALA A 363 9.20 11.67 -1.25
N VAL A 364 9.55 11.90 0.01
CA VAL A 364 9.87 10.85 0.97
C VAL A 364 9.03 11.05 2.23
N THR A 365 8.37 9.99 2.66
CA THR A 365 7.62 9.96 3.91
C THR A 365 8.43 9.23 4.97
N ILE A 366 8.56 9.87 6.12
CA ILE A 366 9.17 9.37 7.34
C ILE A 366 8.06 9.20 8.36
N ILE A 367 8.06 8.07 9.05
CA ILE A 367 7.26 7.87 10.25
C ILE A 367 8.18 7.80 11.45
N PHE A 368 7.72 8.29 12.59
CA PHE A 368 8.46 8.14 13.84
C PHE A 368 7.80 7.06 14.65
N VAL A 369 8.55 6.00 14.91
CA VAL A 369 8.13 4.93 15.80
C VAL A 369 8.71 5.25 17.16
N GLU A 370 7.85 5.63 18.11
CA GLU A 370 8.26 5.72 19.50
C GLU A 370 8.71 4.32 19.92
N ALA A 371 9.95 4.22 20.38
CA ALA A 371 10.34 3.09 21.19
C ALA A 371 9.52 3.26 22.47
N GLU A 372 8.48 2.45 22.64
CA GLU A 372 7.89 2.29 23.96
C GLU A 372 9.05 2.02 24.90
N ALA A 373 9.21 2.87 25.92
CA ALA A 373 10.36 2.83 26.83
C ALA A 373 10.59 1.41 27.40
N GLU A 374 9.52 0.61 27.41
CA GLU A 374 9.46 -0.77 27.87
C GLU A 374 9.73 -1.86 26.82
N ASN A 375 9.68 -1.60 25.50
CA ASN A 375 9.50 -2.72 24.54
C ASN A 375 10.65 -3.06 23.58
N ASP A 376 11.73 -2.29 23.50
CA ASP A 376 12.81 -2.64 22.53
C ASP A 376 14.16 -2.87 23.21
N ALA A 377 14.61 -1.92 24.04
CA ALA A 377 15.74 -2.16 24.93
C ALA A 377 15.28 -2.87 26.21
N GLN A 378 14.09 -2.55 26.73
CA GLN A 378 13.52 -3.21 27.90
C GLN A 378 12.76 -4.50 27.57
N ALA A 379 12.19 -4.80 26.40
CA ALA A 379 11.68 -6.17 26.21
C ALA A 379 12.83 -7.16 26.09
N GLY A 380 13.89 -6.79 25.37
CA GLY A 380 15.16 -7.50 25.38
C GLY A 380 15.76 -7.58 26.78
N ARG A 381 15.91 -6.44 27.49
CA ARG A 381 16.50 -6.41 28.84
C ARG A 381 15.61 -7.00 29.94
N LEU A 382 14.30 -6.82 29.95
CA LEU A 382 13.34 -7.43 30.89
C LEU A 382 13.21 -8.93 30.65
N ALA A 383 13.28 -9.38 29.38
CA ALA A 383 13.44 -10.80 29.10
C ALA A 383 14.77 -11.31 29.67
N LEU A 384 15.86 -10.56 29.48
CA LEU A 384 17.18 -10.88 30.05
C LEU A 384 17.23 -10.79 31.59
N ASP A 385 16.50 -9.87 32.22
CA ASP A 385 16.43 -9.66 33.67
C ASP A 385 15.68 -10.81 34.36
N ARG A 386 14.73 -11.43 33.62
CA ARG A 386 14.05 -12.67 34.03
C ARG A 386 14.82 -13.92 33.61
N THR A 387 15.85 -13.77 32.79
CA THR A 387 16.69 -14.87 32.31
C THR A 387 17.82 -15.10 33.31
N PRO A 388 18.18 -16.35 33.65
CA PRO A 388 19.32 -16.62 34.52
C PRO A 388 20.59 -15.89 34.02
N ALA A 389 21.35 -15.27 34.92
CA ALA A 389 22.47 -14.40 34.55
C ALA A 389 23.47 -15.00 33.52
N PRO A 390 23.83 -16.31 33.58
CA PRO A 390 24.71 -16.91 32.57
C PRO A 390 24.10 -16.91 31.15
N PHE A 391 22.79 -17.12 31.04
CA PHE A 391 22.07 -17.04 29.77
C PHE A 391 22.03 -15.62 29.24
N ALA A 392 21.65 -14.68 30.11
CA ALA A 392 21.52 -13.29 29.72
C ALA A 392 22.85 -12.75 29.15
N THR A 393 23.94 -13.08 29.83
CA THR A 393 25.29 -12.69 29.40
C THR A 393 25.66 -13.32 28.05
N VAL A 394 25.40 -14.62 27.84
CA VAL A 394 25.71 -15.29 26.57
C VAL A 394 24.85 -14.76 25.41
N ILE A 395 23.56 -14.46 25.64
CA ILE A 395 22.69 -13.84 24.63
C ILE A 395 23.23 -12.45 24.24
N ALA A 396 23.60 -11.63 25.22
CA ALA A 396 24.18 -10.32 24.97
C ALA A 396 25.48 -10.43 24.16
N MET A 397 26.39 -11.34 24.53
CA MET A 397 27.61 -11.61 23.77
C MET A 397 27.32 -12.02 22.32
N LEU A 398 26.29 -12.85 22.09
CA LEU A 398 25.85 -13.27 20.76
C LEU A 398 25.35 -12.09 19.93
N ASP A 399 24.54 -11.19 20.52
CA ASP A 399 24.06 -10.01 19.81
C ASP A 399 25.20 -9.05 19.45
N PHE A 400 26.13 -8.78 20.37
CA PHE A 400 27.31 -7.96 20.09
C PHE A 400 28.18 -8.56 19.00
N ALA A 401 28.51 -9.84 19.11
CA ALA A 401 29.32 -10.52 18.11
C ALA A 401 28.64 -10.54 16.73
N ARG A 402 27.29 -10.63 16.70
CA ARG A 402 26.48 -10.51 15.49
C ARG A 402 26.57 -9.09 14.92
N ARG A 403 26.21 -8.07 15.69
CA ARG A 403 26.30 -6.67 15.24
C ARG A 403 27.70 -6.35 14.70
N PHE A 404 28.76 -6.78 15.38
CA PHE A 404 30.13 -6.56 14.92
C PHE A 404 30.40 -7.20 13.56
N ARG A 405 29.99 -8.46 13.39
CA ARG A 405 30.17 -9.17 12.13
C ARG A 405 29.47 -8.48 10.97
N TRP A 406 28.17 -8.25 11.09
CA TRP A 406 27.35 -7.86 9.95
C TRP A 406 27.32 -6.34 9.73
N HIS A 407 27.35 -5.54 10.79
CA HIS A 407 27.27 -4.08 10.67
C HIS A 407 28.63 -3.42 10.47
N VAL A 408 29.71 -4.05 10.93
CA VAL A 408 31.08 -3.51 10.80
C VAL A 408 31.88 -4.34 9.80
N LEU A 409 32.21 -5.58 10.13
CA LEU A 409 33.19 -6.37 9.36
C LEU A 409 32.72 -6.64 7.92
N SER A 410 31.60 -7.33 7.75
CA SER A 410 31.10 -7.72 6.42
C SER A 410 30.72 -6.50 5.57
N ARG A 411 30.19 -5.44 6.20
CA ARG A 411 29.88 -4.17 5.53
C ARG A 411 31.14 -3.58 4.90
N TYR A 412 32.18 -3.32 5.70
CA TYR A 412 33.38 -2.67 5.20
C TYR A 412 34.23 -3.58 4.30
N ILE A 413 34.22 -4.90 4.52
CA ILE A 413 34.82 -5.84 3.56
C ILE A 413 34.13 -5.70 2.19
N SER A 414 32.79 -5.66 2.16
CA SER A 414 32.03 -5.52 0.91
C SER A 414 32.29 -4.18 0.23
N GLU A 415 32.25 -3.08 0.98
CA GLU A 415 32.54 -1.73 0.45
C GLU A 415 33.96 -1.64 -0.12
N LEU A 416 34.96 -2.11 0.64
CA LEU A 416 36.37 -2.08 0.23
C LEU A 416 36.71 -3.11 -0.85
N THR A 417 35.86 -4.09 -1.16
CA THR A 417 36.11 -5.05 -2.25
C THR A 417 35.29 -4.75 -3.50
N GLY A 418 34.12 -4.15 -3.36
CA GLY A 418 33.22 -3.80 -4.45
C GLY A 418 33.54 -2.50 -5.19
N LEU A 419 34.28 -1.57 -4.57
CA LEU A 419 34.62 -0.28 -5.20
C LEU A 419 35.92 -0.38 -6.03
N GLY A 420 35.93 0.23 -7.22
CA GLY A 420 37.14 0.31 -8.05
C GLY A 420 38.27 1.07 -7.33
N ALA A 421 39.53 0.67 -7.54
CA ALA A 421 40.68 1.22 -6.81
C ALA A 421 40.89 2.74 -6.94
N ASN A 422 40.30 3.38 -7.95
CA ASN A 422 40.59 4.77 -8.29
C ASN A 422 39.60 5.79 -7.72
N THR A 423 38.55 5.39 -6.99
CA THR A 423 37.46 6.31 -6.58
C THR A 423 37.27 6.45 -5.08
N LEU A 424 38.05 5.77 -4.24
CA LEU A 424 37.88 5.79 -2.79
C LEU A 424 38.97 6.62 -2.11
N ASP A 425 38.57 7.66 -1.39
CA ASP A 425 39.45 8.30 -0.40
C ASP A 425 39.67 7.33 0.76
N MET A 426 40.80 6.63 0.71
CA MET A 426 41.15 5.61 1.70
C MET A 426 41.38 6.19 3.10
N SER A 427 41.82 7.45 3.21
CA SER A 427 42.03 8.09 4.51
C SER A 427 40.69 8.36 5.20
N SER A 428 39.72 8.95 4.48
CA SER A 428 38.38 9.16 5.01
C SER A 428 37.68 7.82 5.34
N LYS A 429 37.83 6.81 4.48
CA LYS A 429 37.23 5.49 4.73
C LYS A 429 37.87 4.77 5.91
N ALA A 430 39.19 4.85 6.08
CA ALA A 430 39.88 4.28 7.23
C ALA A 430 39.39 4.90 8.54
N GLU A 431 39.18 6.22 8.55
CA GLU A 431 38.62 6.93 9.70
C GLU A 431 37.17 6.48 10.02
N GLU A 432 36.31 6.31 9.00
CA GLU A 432 34.96 5.76 9.19
C GLU A 432 34.98 4.36 9.80
N ILE A 433 35.89 3.49 9.33
CA ILE A 433 36.05 2.13 9.87
C ILE A 433 36.53 2.18 11.33
N ARG A 434 37.52 3.04 11.63
CA ARG A 434 38.06 3.22 12.98
C ARG A 434 36.95 3.60 13.96
N LEU A 435 36.18 4.63 13.63
CA LEU A 435 35.07 5.10 14.47
C LEU A 435 34.00 4.01 14.68
N ALA A 436 33.67 3.25 13.64
CA ALA A 436 32.69 2.16 13.76
C ALA A 436 33.18 1.00 14.66
N VAL A 437 34.47 0.67 14.59
CA VAL A 437 35.09 -0.33 15.48
C VAL A 437 35.16 0.18 16.91
N GLU A 438 35.60 1.42 17.12
CA GLU A 438 35.68 2.02 18.46
C GLU A 438 34.31 2.12 19.13
N GLN A 439 33.28 2.50 18.36
CA GLN A 439 31.92 2.59 18.88
C GLN A 439 31.42 1.24 19.40
N ILE A 440 31.53 0.18 18.61
CA ILE A 440 31.03 -1.13 19.03
C ILE A 440 31.87 -1.74 20.15
N GLU A 441 33.17 -1.47 20.18
CA GLU A 441 34.06 -1.85 21.28
C GLU A 441 33.73 -1.10 22.57
N ALA A 442 33.40 0.19 22.50
CA ALA A 442 32.98 0.97 23.66
C ALA A 442 31.66 0.43 24.26
N GLU A 443 30.69 0.07 23.40
CA GLU A 443 29.46 -0.60 23.85
C GLU A 443 29.77 -1.96 24.50
N ALA A 444 30.64 -2.77 23.89
CA ALA A 444 31.05 -4.06 24.45
C ALA A 444 31.82 -3.92 25.77
N ALA A 445 32.65 -2.88 25.92
CA ALA A 445 33.39 -2.58 27.14
C ALA A 445 32.46 -2.18 28.28
N ALA A 446 31.42 -1.39 28.00
CA ALA A 446 30.42 -0.99 28.99
C ALA A 446 29.67 -2.19 29.59
N GLU A 447 29.51 -3.26 28.81
CA GLU A 447 28.90 -4.52 29.23
C GLU A 447 29.93 -5.55 29.73
N GLY A 448 31.21 -5.18 29.84
CA GLY A 448 32.29 -6.05 30.33
C GLY A 448 32.78 -7.11 29.34
N PHE A 449 32.34 -7.10 28.08
CA PHE A 449 32.67 -8.12 27.08
C PHE A 449 34.07 -7.98 26.48
N LEU A 450 34.79 -6.89 26.76
CA LEU A 450 36.22 -6.77 26.47
C LEU A 450 37.11 -7.25 27.62
N ASP A 451 36.55 -7.50 28.81
CA ASP A 451 37.30 -8.13 29.90
C ASP A 451 37.29 -9.65 29.71
N GLN A 452 38.47 -10.19 29.39
CA GLN A 452 38.66 -11.62 29.20
C GLN A 452 38.22 -12.43 30.43
N ALA A 453 38.49 -11.95 31.65
CA ALA A 453 38.11 -12.67 32.87
C ALA A 453 36.58 -12.77 32.99
N HIS A 454 35.88 -11.66 32.75
CA HIS A 454 34.42 -11.60 32.76
C HIS A 454 33.79 -12.55 31.74
N VAL A 455 34.31 -12.55 30.50
CA VAL A 455 33.78 -13.44 29.45
C VAL A 455 34.05 -14.92 29.79
N LEU A 456 35.25 -15.25 30.26
CA LEU A 456 35.65 -16.63 30.55
C LEU A 456 34.90 -17.29 31.71
N VAL A 457 34.22 -16.54 32.58
CA VAL A 457 33.34 -17.10 33.63
C VAL A 457 32.14 -17.84 33.01
N ASN A 458 31.71 -17.46 31.81
CA ASN A 458 30.53 -18.02 31.15
C ASN A 458 30.81 -19.30 30.35
N PHE A 459 32.08 -19.69 30.20
CA PHE A 459 32.49 -20.85 29.40
C PHE A 459 33.20 -21.91 30.26
N PRO A 460 32.72 -23.16 30.29
CA PRO A 460 33.36 -24.23 31.05
C PRO A 460 34.40 -25.02 30.24
N GLY A 461 35.30 -25.69 30.96
CA GLY A 461 36.20 -26.73 30.42
C GLY A 461 36.98 -26.32 29.17
N ARG A 462 36.88 -27.13 28.11
CA ARG A 462 37.59 -26.92 26.84
C ARG A 462 37.18 -25.63 26.13
N LEU A 463 35.92 -25.20 26.25
CA LEU A 463 35.44 -23.96 25.62
C LEU A 463 36.14 -22.75 26.24
N LYS A 464 36.39 -22.76 27.56
CA LYS A 464 37.12 -21.69 28.26
C LYS A 464 38.49 -21.43 27.64
N ALA A 465 39.29 -22.49 27.48
CA ALA A 465 40.64 -22.38 26.91
C ALA A 465 40.59 -21.90 25.44
N GLN A 466 39.60 -22.34 24.68
CA GLN A 466 39.43 -21.92 23.29
C GLN A 466 39.03 -20.45 23.17
N VAL A 467 38.10 -19.97 24.00
CA VAL A 467 37.71 -18.56 24.05
C VAL A 467 38.88 -17.70 24.50
N ALA A 468 39.67 -18.16 25.48
CA ALA A 468 40.87 -17.43 25.93
C ALA A 468 41.86 -17.21 24.77
N ALA A 469 42.13 -18.24 23.98
CA ALA A 469 43.00 -18.12 22.80
C ALA A 469 42.42 -17.19 21.71
N LEU A 470 41.08 -17.12 21.57
CA LEU A 470 40.46 -16.16 20.66
C LEU A 470 40.64 -14.70 21.12
N PHE A 471 40.65 -14.43 22.43
CA PHE A 471 40.93 -13.09 22.97
C PHE A 471 42.37 -12.63 22.68
N GLU A 472 43.34 -13.51 22.86
CA GLU A 472 44.74 -13.22 22.53
C GLU A 472 44.91 -12.95 21.02
N THR A 473 44.25 -13.78 20.20
CA THR A 473 44.22 -13.61 18.74
C THR A 473 43.57 -12.28 18.36
N TYR A 474 42.42 -11.95 18.95
CA TYR A 474 41.70 -10.71 18.69
C TYR A 474 42.51 -9.48 19.09
N THR A 475 43.19 -9.50 20.24
CA THR A 475 44.05 -8.40 20.69
C THR A 475 45.16 -8.10 19.69
N THR A 476 45.81 -9.16 19.18
CA THR A 476 46.84 -9.02 18.15
C THR A 476 46.26 -8.48 16.85
N GLN A 477 45.12 -9.03 16.40
CA GLN A 477 44.43 -8.58 15.18
C GLN A 477 43.96 -7.12 15.28
N ARG A 478 43.53 -6.67 16.45
CA ARG A 478 43.11 -5.29 16.72
C ARG A 478 44.26 -4.31 16.55
N GLN A 479 45.44 -4.64 17.08
CA GLN A 479 46.64 -3.82 16.87
C GLN A 479 47.01 -3.75 15.39
N THR A 480 47.03 -4.89 14.69
CA THR A 480 47.33 -4.91 13.25
C THR A 480 46.33 -4.11 12.43
N LEU A 481 45.03 -4.17 12.79
CA LEU A 481 44.01 -3.35 12.15
C LEU A 481 44.26 -1.86 12.42
N ALA A 482 44.59 -1.46 13.65
CA ALA A 482 44.89 -0.07 13.97
C ALA A 482 46.07 0.46 13.13
N ASP A 483 47.14 -0.32 13.00
CA ASP A 483 48.31 0.03 12.18
C ASP A 483 47.93 0.15 10.69
N ALA A 484 47.11 -0.77 10.17
CA ALA A 484 46.62 -0.75 8.79
C ALA A 484 45.70 0.44 8.51
N LEU A 485 44.83 0.80 9.46
CA LEU A 485 43.96 1.98 9.37
C LEU A 485 44.78 3.27 9.38
N HIS A 486 45.82 3.36 10.21
CA HIS A 486 46.73 4.51 10.24
C HIS A 486 47.48 4.69 8.91
N GLY A 487 47.92 3.59 8.31
CA GLY A 487 48.57 3.60 6.99
C GLY A 487 47.62 3.80 5.81
N ALA A 488 46.30 3.79 6.02
CA ALA A 488 45.27 3.82 4.99
C ALA A 488 45.47 2.78 3.86
N ASP A 489 46.12 1.65 4.16
CA ASP A 489 46.40 0.59 3.20
C ASP A 489 45.16 -0.30 3.02
N ARG A 490 44.51 -0.16 1.87
CA ARG A 490 43.28 -0.91 1.53
C ARG A 490 43.46 -2.42 1.67
N GLU A 491 44.53 -2.98 1.13
CA GLU A 491 44.72 -4.43 1.11
C GLU A 491 44.98 -4.95 2.52
N ALA A 492 45.81 -4.23 3.28
CA ALA A 492 46.07 -4.55 4.68
C ALA A 492 44.80 -4.46 5.54
N ILE A 493 43.98 -3.41 5.36
CA ILE A 493 42.70 -3.26 6.08
C ILE A 493 41.76 -4.43 5.76
N VAL A 494 41.57 -4.77 4.48
CA VAL A 494 40.69 -5.89 4.07
C VAL A 494 41.19 -7.22 4.65
N ALA A 495 42.51 -7.47 4.61
CA ALA A 495 43.10 -8.67 5.18
C ALA A 495 42.84 -8.76 6.69
N CYS A 496 43.03 -7.65 7.42
CA CYS A 496 42.76 -7.58 8.85
C CYS A 496 41.29 -7.81 9.18
N LEU A 497 40.37 -7.14 8.49
CA LEU A 497 38.93 -7.29 8.70
C LEU A 497 38.47 -8.74 8.46
N ARG A 498 38.97 -9.41 7.42
CA ARG A 498 38.67 -10.85 7.15
C ARG A 498 39.25 -11.77 8.23
N SER A 499 40.44 -11.45 8.73
CA SER A 499 41.07 -12.18 9.83
C SER A 499 40.22 -12.09 11.11
N ILE A 500 39.77 -10.88 11.47
CA ILE A 500 38.87 -10.64 12.60
C ILE A 500 37.50 -11.31 12.36
N GLU A 501 36.96 -11.24 11.14
CA GLU A 501 35.70 -11.90 10.79
C GLU A 501 35.75 -13.41 11.03
N SER A 502 36.88 -14.05 10.73
CA SER A 502 37.12 -15.47 11.00
C SER A 502 37.15 -15.76 12.51
N THR A 503 37.86 -14.96 13.30
CA THR A 503 37.89 -15.04 14.77
C THR A 503 36.49 -14.88 15.37
N ASN A 504 35.77 -13.84 14.95
CA ASN A 504 34.40 -13.57 15.37
C ASN A 504 33.44 -14.72 15.02
N LYS A 505 33.58 -15.33 13.83
CA LYS A 505 32.79 -16.52 13.44
C LYS A 505 33.03 -17.70 14.37
N ARG A 506 34.28 -17.92 14.79
CA ARG A 506 34.62 -18.99 15.75
C ARG A 506 34.03 -18.70 17.12
N PHE A 507 34.12 -17.45 17.58
CA PHE A 507 33.50 -17.02 18.83
C PHE A 507 31.99 -17.22 18.82
N LEU A 508 31.28 -16.76 17.78
CA LEU A 508 29.84 -16.96 17.61
C LEU A 508 29.43 -18.44 17.73
N ARG A 509 30.18 -19.35 17.10
CA ARG A 509 29.92 -20.79 17.22
C ARG A 509 30.08 -21.28 18.65
N MET A 510 31.13 -20.87 19.36
CA MET A 510 31.36 -21.26 20.75
C MET A 510 30.29 -20.70 21.68
N ALA A 511 29.90 -19.44 21.50
CA ALA A 511 28.82 -18.80 22.25
C ALA A 511 27.47 -19.48 22.00
N LEU A 512 27.16 -19.85 20.75
CA LEU A 512 25.96 -20.63 20.40
C LEU A 512 25.99 -22.02 21.03
N SER A 513 27.12 -22.72 21.00
CA SER A 513 27.27 -24.02 21.68
C SER A 513 27.07 -23.89 23.20
N ARG A 514 27.57 -22.82 23.81
CA ARG A 514 27.33 -22.56 25.24
C ARG A 514 25.86 -22.25 25.51
N TYR A 515 25.23 -21.43 24.68
CA TYR A 515 23.81 -21.12 24.78
C TYR A 515 22.95 -22.39 24.68
N ALA A 516 23.23 -23.27 23.71
CA ALA A 516 22.52 -24.54 23.59
C ALA A 516 22.71 -25.42 24.84
N ALA A 517 23.94 -25.53 25.37
CA ALA A 517 24.18 -26.27 26.60
C ALA A 517 23.43 -25.69 27.80
N LEU A 518 23.37 -24.36 27.91
CA LEU A 518 22.59 -23.67 28.93
C LEU A 518 21.10 -24.02 28.82
N VAL A 519 20.52 -24.05 27.60
CA VAL A 519 19.12 -24.44 27.37
C VAL A 519 18.84 -25.86 27.87
N GLU A 520 19.75 -26.81 27.61
CA GLU A 520 19.62 -28.19 28.09
C GLU A 520 19.83 -28.32 29.61
N GLU A 521 20.56 -27.39 30.23
CA GLU A 521 20.75 -27.31 31.69
C GLU A 521 19.49 -26.77 32.42
N LEU A 522 18.54 -26.16 31.72
CA LEU A 522 17.30 -25.66 32.33
C LEU A 522 16.39 -26.84 32.72
N PRO A 523 15.91 -26.92 33.97
CA PRO A 523 14.91 -27.89 34.34
C PRO A 523 13.62 -27.66 33.53
N PRO A 524 12.93 -28.72 33.07
CA PRO A 524 11.68 -28.60 32.30
C PRO A 524 10.57 -27.86 33.06
N ASP A 525 10.62 -27.84 34.40
CA ASP A 525 9.63 -27.20 35.27
C ASP A 525 10.02 -25.75 35.69
N ASP A 526 11.22 -25.28 35.34
CA ASP A 526 11.74 -23.96 35.73
C ASP A 526 11.41 -22.86 34.70
N LEU A 527 10.52 -23.15 33.74
CA LEU A 527 9.88 -22.11 32.93
C LEU A 527 8.98 -21.19 33.77
N GLY A 528 8.74 -21.54 35.04
CA GLY A 528 7.96 -20.79 35.99
C GLY A 528 6.49 -20.77 35.58
N GLU A 529 5.60 -21.15 36.48
CA GLU A 529 4.32 -20.46 36.51
C GLU A 529 4.68 -18.97 36.56
N LEU A 530 4.40 -18.24 35.47
CA LEU A 530 4.50 -16.78 35.48
C LEU A 530 3.80 -16.37 36.78
N PRO A 531 4.48 -15.65 37.70
CA PRO A 531 3.83 -15.25 38.93
C PRO A 531 2.51 -14.62 38.52
N ASP A 532 1.40 -15.14 39.08
CA ASP A 532 0.04 -14.72 38.82
C ASP A 532 -0.04 -13.23 39.17
N ARG A 533 0.42 -12.42 38.23
CA ARG A 533 0.40 -10.97 38.32
C ARG A 533 -0.96 -10.65 37.79
N ASP A 534 -1.83 -10.23 38.69
CA ASP A 534 -3.04 -9.51 38.33
C ASP A 534 -2.68 -8.56 37.18
N PRO A 535 -3.40 -8.61 36.04
CA PRO A 535 -3.15 -7.70 34.95
C PRO A 535 -3.09 -6.28 35.52
N PRO A 536 -2.10 -5.46 35.15
CA PRO A 536 -1.98 -4.11 35.69
C PRO A 536 -3.33 -3.41 35.54
N ALA A 537 -3.81 -2.82 36.64
CA ALA A 537 -5.13 -2.18 36.78
C ALA A 537 -5.32 -0.92 35.89
N LEU A 538 -4.66 -0.88 34.73
CA LEU A 538 -4.65 0.22 33.77
C LEU A 538 -5.80 0.15 32.75
N PHE A 539 -6.63 -0.90 32.77
CA PHE A 539 -7.82 -1.01 31.90
C PHE A 539 -9.16 -1.02 32.64
N ALA A 540 -9.18 -0.91 33.98
CA ALA A 540 -10.42 -1.03 34.78
C ALA A 540 -11.00 0.29 35.33
N SER A 541 -10.46 1.46 34.95
CA SER A 541 -10.97 2.76 35.44
C SER A 541 -11.36 3.73 34.31
N SER A 542 -12.28 3.31 33.44
CA SER A 542 -13.06 4.27 32.63
C SER A 542 -14.43 3.76 32.15
N LEU A 543 -15.05 2.82 32.85
CA LEU A 543 -16.47 2.51 32.66
C LEU A 543 -17.13 2.25 34.01
N SER A 544 -17.47 3.35 34.70
CA SER A 544 -18.49 3.37 35.74
C SER A 544 -19.63 4.25 35.23
N SER A 545 -20.62 3.58 34.64
CA SER A 545 -21.99 4.03 34.65
C SER A 545 -22.63 3.49 35.92
N ASP A 546 -22.97 4.36 36.89
CA ASP A 546 -24.33 4.42 37.46
C ASP A 546 -24.47 5.52 38.54
N ARG A 547 -25.16 6.58 38.12
CA ARG A 547 -26.27 7.33 38.76
C ARG A 547 -26.25 7.62 40.28
N VAL A 548 -26.26 8.92 40.60
CA VAL A 548 -27.46 9.62 41.14
C VAL A 548 -27.72 10.86 40.30
#